data_AF-A0AAJ0LUG9-F1
#
_entry.id   AF-A0AAJ0LUG9-F1
#
_cell.length_a   1.000
_cell.length_b   1.000
_cell.length_c   1.000
_cell.angle_alpha   90.00
_cell.angle_beta   90.00
_cell.angle_gamma   90.00
#
_symmetry.space_group_name_H-M   'P 1'
#
loop_
_entity.id
_entity.type
_entity.pdbx_description
1 polymer ?
#
loop_
_entity_poly.entity_id
_entity_poly.type
_entity_poly.pdbx_seq_one_letter_code
_entity_poly.pdbx_strand_id
1 'polypeptide(L)'
;MAEPDQGSSNGTPAPTPAPRPRHPFYELPAELVLSIVDYLPPESFINFAFANYPLLNSHGLAPALSRPRINYITNQTQLPALFPLLRLPAEITLQVMSHLNPSDIMRFVVANYQDLARQGIAPPLEEATIRGLEKALKGRLEAG
;
A
#
# COMPACT_ATOMS: atom_id res chain seq x y z
N MET A 1 13.33 24.34 63.18
CA MET A 1 13.90 22.98 63.06
C MET A 1 12.75 22.03 63.36
N ALA A 2 12.10 21.33 62.43
CA ALA A 2 12.24 21.15 60.98
C ALA A 2 10.84 20.75 60.41
N GLU A 3 10.58 21.06 59.14
CA GLU A 3 9.43 20.59 58.34
C GLU A 3 9.46 19.07 58.10
N PRO A 4 8.31 18.44 57.87
CA PRO A 4 8.23 17.28 57.01
C PRO A 4 7.54 17.62 55.67
N ASP A 5 8.36 17.56 54.64
CA ASP A 5 8.06 17.52 53.21
C ASP A 5 7.09 16.36 52.89
N GLN A 6 5.92 16.66 52.33
CA GLN A 6 5.02 15.65 51.74
C GLN A 6 4.95 15.85 50.23
N GLY A 7 5.90 15.21 49.54
CA GLY A 7 5.63 14.28 48.44
C GLY A 7 4.52 14.64 47.47
N SER A 8 4.86 15.48 46.49
CA SER A 8 4.13 15.57 45.22
C SER A 8 4.11 14.22 44.50
N SER A 9 2.92 13.68 44.22
CA SER A 9 2.73 12.66 43.17
C SER A 9 1.33 12.78 42.57
N ASN A 10 1.05 13.92 41.93
CA ASN A 10 0.02 13.99 40.90
C ASN A 10 0.50 13.17 39.70
N GLY A 11 0.03 11.93 39.60
CA GLY A 11 0.15 11.12 38.39
C GLY A 11 -0.64 11.76 37.26
N THR A 12 0.04 12.55 36.42
CA THR A 12 -0.51 13.06 35.17
C THR A 12 -0.87 11.86 34.27
N PRO A 13 -2.14 11.66 33.88
CA PRO A 13 -2.48 10.63 32.90
C PRO A 13 -1.78 10.98 31.58
N ALA A 14 -1.06 10.01 31.02
CA ALA A 14 -0.39 10.15 29.74
C ALA A 14 -1.38 10.65 28.67
N PRO A 15 -0.99 11.60 27.80
CA PRO A 15 -1.88 12.10 26.77
C PRO A 15 -2.27 10.96 25.83
N THR A 16 -3.56 10.62 25.83
CA THR A 16 -4.17 9.76 24.80
C THR A 16 -3.82 10.32 23.43
N PRO A 17 -3.25 9.53 22.50
CA PRO A 17 -2.93 10.03 21.17
C PRO A 17 -4.21 10.47 20.47
N ALA A 18 -4.29 11.76 20.12
CA ALA A 18 -5.40 12.28 19.33
C ALA A 18 -5.51 11.49 18.02
N PRO A 19 -6.73 11.08 17.61
CA PRO A 19 -6.91 10.40 16.33
C PRO A 19 -6.42 11.31 15.21
N ARG A 20 -5.44 10.83 14.44
CA ARG A 20 -4.91 11.57 13.30
C ARG A 20 -6.07 11.86 12.33
N PRO A 21 -6.22 13.10 11.84
CA PRO A 21 -7.27 13.42 10.89
C PRO A 21 -7.15 12.50 9.68
N ARG A 22 -8.21 11.74 9.40
CA ARG A 22 -8.30 10.88 8.23
C ARG A 22 -8.74 11.76 7.06
N HIS A 23 -8.07 11.63 5.93
CA HIS A 23 -8.45 12.36 4.72
C HIS A 23 -9.84 11.89 4.27
N PRO A 24 -10.75 12.80 3.85
CA PRO A 24 -12.13 12.45 3.48
C PRO A 24 -12.22 11.43 2.33
N PHE A 25 -11.15 11.31 1.54
CA PHE A 25 -10.98 10.26 0.53
C PHE A 25 -11.20 8.84 1.10
N TYR A 26 -10.77 8.57 2.34
CA TYR A 26 -10.89 7.24 2.96
C TYR A 26 -12.30 6.94 3.50
N GLU A 27 -13.23 7.89 3.38
CA GLU A 27 -14.64 7.75 3.77
C GLU A 27 -15.56 7.56 2.54
N LEU A 28 -14.97 7.57 1.34
CA LEU A 28 -15.72 7.39 0.10
C LEU A 28 -16.29 5.97 0.00
N PRO A 29 -17.54 5.83 -0.50
CA PRO A 29 -18.08 4.54 -0.91
C PRO A 29 -17.19 3.86 -1.97
N ALA A 30 -17.21 2.53 -1.98
CA ALA A 30 -16.43 1.71 -2.92
C ALA A 30 -16.67 2.11 -4.40
N GLU A 31 -17.93 2.41 -4.75
CA GLU A 31 -18.33 2.84 -6.09
C GLU A 31 -17.63 4.14 -6.53
N LEU A 32 -17.43 5.09 -5.60
CA LEU A 32 -16.74 6.34 -5.93
C LEU A 32 -15.24 6.11 -6.07
N VAL A 33 -14.65 5.25 -5.23
CA VAL A 33 -13.24 4.85 -5.38
C VAL A 33 -13.01 4.14 -6.71
N LEU A 34 -13.92 3.25 -7.11
CA LEU A 34 -13.92 2.59 -8.42
C LEU A 34 -14.00 3.59 -9.56
N SER A 35 -14.94 4.54 -9.49
CA SER A 35 -15.07 5.56 -10.53
C SER A 35 -13.78 6.37 -10.71
N ILE A 36 -13.12 6.77 -9.62
CA ILE A 36 -11.83 7.49 -9.67
C ILE A 36 -10.79 6.64 -10.38
N VAL A 37 -10.72 5.37 -10.01
CA VAL A 37 -9.76 4.41 -10.51
C VAL A 37 -9.93 4.12 -12.01
N ASP A 38 -11.17 4.06 -12.52
CA ASP A 38 -11.46 3.84 -13.95
C ASP A 38 -10.97 4.98 -14.85
N TYR A 39 -10.85 6.20 -14.31
CA TYR A 39 -10.31 7.35 -15.05
C TYR A 39 -8.81 7.53 -14.90
N LEU A 40 -8.12 6.71 -14.09
CA LEU A 40 -6.67 6.84 -13.93
C LEU A 40 -5.92 6.19 -15.10
N PRO A 41 -4.94 6.90 -15.69
CA PRO A 41 -3.97 6.26 -16.57
C PRO A 41 -3.28 5.09 -15.84
N PRO A 42 -2.85 4.02 -16.55
CA PRO A 42 -2.22 2.86 -15.92
C PRO A 42 -1.08 3.22 -14.97
N GLU A 43 -0.21 4.17 -15.34
CA GLU A 43 0.91 4.64 -14.52
C GLU A 43 0.43 5.30 -13.22
N SER A 44 -0.59 6.16 -13.33
CA SER A 44 -1.15 6.87 -12.19
C SER A 44 -1.91 5.93 -11.27
N PHE A 45 -2.57 4.91 -11.84
CA PHE A 45 -3.23 3.86 -11.08
C PHE A 45 -2.23 3.10 -10.19
N ILE A 46 -1.04 2.77 -10.70
CA ILE A 46 -0.01 2.06 -9.91
C ILE A 46 0.38 2.87 -8.67
N ASN A 47 0.70 4.15 -8.84
CA ASN A 47 1.07 5.05 -7.75
C ASN A 47 -0.05 5.12 -6.70
N PHE A 48 -1.26 5.39 -7.18
CA PHE A 48 -2.43 5.51 -6.35
C PHE A 48 -2.72 4.22 -5.59
N ALA A 49 -2.58 3.07 -6.24
CA ALA A 49 -2.97 1.81 -5.67
C ALA A 49 -2.01 1.30 -4.60
N PHE A 50 -0.70 1.56 -4.73
CA PHE A 50 0.23 1.29 -3.64
C PHE A 50 0.06 2.25 -2.47
N ALA A 51 -0.15 3.54 -2.72
CA ALA A 51 -0.38 4.53 -1.66
C ALA A 51 -1.65 4.21 -0.84
N ASN A 52 -2.69 3.69 -1.50
CA ASN A 52 -3.99 3.42 -0.91
C ASN A 52 -4.29 1.92 -0.80
N TYR A 53 -3.25 1.07 -0.80
CA TYR A 53 -3.39 -0.39 -0.80
C TYR A 53 -4.33 -0.93 0.31
N PRO A 54 -4.27 -0.45 1.57
CA PRO A 54 -5.18 -0.92 2.61
C PRO A 54 -6.66 -0.67 2.27
N LEU A 55 -6.96 0.49 1.69
CA LEU A 55 -8.32 0.89 1.29
C LEU A 55 -8.81 0.03 0.12
N LEU A 56 -7.98 -0.16 -0.91
CA LEU A 56 -8.34 -0.97 -2.07
C LEU A 56 -8.54 -2.44 -1.69
N ASN A 57 -7.74 -2.96 -0.76
CA ASN A 57 -7.92 -4.32 -0.25
C ASN A 57 -9.22 -4.45 0.56
N SER A 58 -9.61 -3.46 1.37
CA SER A 58 -10.89 -3.51 2.11
C SER A 58 -12.11 -3.49 1.20
N HIS A 59 -12.01 -2.89 0.02
CA HIS A 59 -13.07 -2.90 -0.99
C HIS A 59 -12.98 -4.07 -1.99
N GLY A 60 -12.04 -5.00 -1.81
CA GLY A 60 -11.86 -6.16 -2.70
C GLY A 60 -11.23 -5.82 -4.05
N LEU A 61 -10.71 -4.61 -4.23
CA LEU A 61 -10.09 -4.12 -5.46
C LEU A 61 -8.61 -4.50 -5.58
N ALA A 62 -7.94 -4.70 -4.44
CA ALA A 62 -6.57 -5.18 -4.39
C ALA A 62 -6.52 -6.63 -3.89
N PRO A 63 -5.62 -7.46 -4.44
CA PRO A 63 -5.43 -8.83 -3.97
C PRO A 63 -4.73 -8.81 -2.62
N ALA A 64 -5.10 -9.75 -1.73
CA ALA A 64 -4.47 -9.85 -0.43
C ALA A 64 -2.99 -10.29 -0.55
N LEU A 65 -2.07 -9.46 -0.06
CA LEU A 65 -0.64 -9.74 -0.04
C LEU A 65 -0.27 -10.69 1.12
N SER A 66 0.69 -11.58 0.85
CA SER A 66 1.35 -12.42 1.86
C SER A 66 2.67 -11.80 2.34
N ARG A 67 3.20 -12.23 3.50
CA ARG A 67 4.54 -11.82 3.98
C ARG A 67 5.64 -12.00 2.92
N PRO A 68 5.78 -13.18 2.27
CA PRO A 68 6.73 -13.35 1.18
C PRO A 68 6.50 -12.39 0.02
N ARG A 69 5.24 -12.06 -0.30
CA ARG A 69 4.91 -11.14 -1.39
C ARG A 69 5.30 -9.71 -1.07
N ILE A 70 5.07 -9.24 0.17
CA ILE A 70 5.55 -7.93 0.61
C ILE A 70 7.06 -7.89 0.54
N ASN A 71 7.77 -8.89 1.08
CA ASN A 71 9.23 -8.95 0.97
C ASN A 71 9.72 -8.93 -0.48
N TYR A 72 9.02 -9.58 -1.40
CA TYR A 72 9.33 -9.54 -2.83
C TYR A 72 9.16 -8.14 -3.43
N ILE A 73 8.10 -7.43 -3.04
CA ILE A 73 7.80 -6.08 -3.52
C ILE A 73 8.77 -5.05 -2.92
N THR A 74 9.08 -5.17 -1.62
CA THR A 74 9.83 -4.15 -0.88
C THR A 74 11.34 -4.35 -0.95
N ASN A 75 11.81 -5.60 -0.98
CA ASN A 75 13.22 -5.87 -1.16
C ASN A 75 13.50 -6.08 -2.65
N GLN A 76 14.59 -5.50 -3.15
CA GLN A 76 15.15 -5.78 -4.48
C GLN A 76 15.69 -7.22 -4.53
N THR A 77 14.80 -8.19 -4.38
CA THR A 77 15.12 -9.60 -4.46
C THR A 77 15.41 -9.89 -5.93
N GLN A 78 16.65 -10.29 -6.22
CA GLN A 78 16.99 -10.77 -7.55
C GLN A 78 16.24 -12.08 -7.78
N LEU A 79 15.11 -12.01 -8.48
CA LEU A 79 14.49 -13.21 -9.01
C LEU A 79 15.45 -13.84 -10.04
N PRO A 80 15.71 -15.15 -9.97
CA PRO A 80 16.24 -15.86 -11.12
C PRO A 80 15.26 -15.63 -12.28
N ALA A 81 15.78 -15.33 -13.46
CA ALA A 81 15.06 -14.91 -14.66
C ALA A 81 14.16 -16.01 -15.29
N LEU A 82 13.45 -16.78 -14.47
CA LEU A 82 12.64 -17.92 -14.88
C LEU A 82 11.18 -17.56 -15.20
N PHE A 83 10.76 -16.30 -14.99
CA PHE A 83 9.45 -15.80 -15.44
C PHE A 83 9.63 -14.60 -16.40
N PRO A 84 9.78 -14.85 -17.70
CA PRO A 84 10.07 -13.83 -18.71
C PRO A 84 8.79 -13.16 -19.25
N LEU A 85 7.76 -12.91 -18.43
CA LEU A 85 6.52 -12.30 -18.92
C LEU A 85 6.65 -10.78 -19.17
N LEU A 86 7.73 -10.13 -18.73
CA LEU A 86 7.98 -8.70 -18.91
C LEU A 86 9.31 -8.38 -19.61
N ARG A 87 9.60 -9.09 -20.70
CA ARG A 87 10.54 -8.57 -21.72
C ARG A 87 9.89 -7.59 -22.69
N LEU A 88 8.61 -7.27 -22.48
CA LEU A 88 7.89 -6.32 -23.31
C LEU A 88 8.41 -4.89 -23.05
N PRO A 89 8.56 -4.07 -24.10
CA PRO A 89 8.76 -2.63 -23.94
C PRO A 89 7.69 -2.01 -23.05
N ALA A 90 8.03 -0.93 -22.35
CA ALA A 90 7.14 -0.31 -21.38
C ALA A 90 5.79 0.10 -22.00
N GLU A 91 5.82 0.56 -23.24
CA GLU A 91 4.65 0.99 -24.01
C GLU A 91 3.67 -0.16 -24.23
N ILE A 92 4.18 -1.37 -24.53
CA ILE A 92 3.34 -2.55 -24.74
C ILE A 92 2.75 -3.02 -23.42
N THR A 93 3.54 -2.99 -22.35
CA THR A 93 3.05 -3.31 -21.00
C THR A 93 1.92 -2.36 -20.59
N LEU A 94 2.10 -1.05 -20.80
CA LEU A 94 1.09 -0.04 -20.51
C LEU A 94 -0.15 -0.18 -21.39
N GLN A 95 0.04 -0.51 -22.67
CA GLN A 95 -1.06 -0.80 -23.59
C GLN A 95 -1.83 -2.06 -23.17
N VAL A 96 -1.18 -3.10 -22.65
CA VAL A 96 -1.89 -4.26 -22.09
C VAL A 96 -2.68 -3.84 -20.85
N MET A 97 -2.06 -3.06 -19.95
CA MET A 97 -2.71 -2.59 -18.73
C MET A 97 -3.92 -1.68 -19.00
N SER A 98 -3.94 -0.91 -20.10
CA SER A 98 -5.09 -0.06 -20.45
C SER A 98 -6.35 -0.83 -20.85
N HIS A 99 -6.24 -2.13 -21.17
CA HIS A 99 -7.39 -3.01 -21.45
C HIS A 99 -7.79 -3.89 -20.27
N LEU A 100 -7.07 -3.80 -19.14
CA LEU A 100 -7.40 -4.57 -17.94
C LEU A 100 -8.35 -3.77 -17.05
N ASN A 101 -9.25 -4.48 -16.38
CA ASN A 101 -10.03 -3.88 -15.31
C ASN A 101 -9.09 -3.52 -14.14
N PRO A 102 -9.43 -2.53 -13.30
CA PRO A 102 -8.54 -2.07 -12.24
C PRO A 102 -8.04 -3.15 -11.28
N SER A 103 -8.87 -4.13 -10.94
CA SER A 103 -8.45 -5.24 -10.07
C SER A 103 -7.38 -6.12 -10.72
N ASP A 104 -7.46 -6.28 -12.04
CA ASP A 104 -6.53 -7.10 -12.82
C ASP A 104 -5.24 -6.33 -13.08
N ILE A 105 -5.31 -5.01 -13.27
CA ILE A 105 -4.13 -4.13 -13.24
C ILE A 105 -3.40 -4.31 -11.91
N MET A 106 -4.11 -4.25 -10.78
CA MET A 106 -3.48 -4.37 -9.46
C MET A 106 -2.83 -5.75 -9.26
N ARG A 107 -3.50 -6.82 -9.67
CA ARG A 107 -2.94 -8.18 -9.61
C ARG A 107 -1.69 -8.30 -10.47
N PHE A 108 -1.74 -7.79 -11.69
CA PHE A 108 -0.61 -7.80 -12.60
C PHE A 108 0.59 -7.05 -12.04
N VAL A 109 0.35 -5.86 -11.48
CA VAL A 109 1.39 -5.01 -10.89
C VAL A 109 2.00 -5.67 -9.66
N VAL A 110 1.20 -6.21 -8.74
CA VAL A 110 1.69 -6.93 -7.55
C VAL A 110 2.55 -8.13 -7.92
N ALA A 111 2.14 -8.86 -8.96
CA ALA A 111 2.84 -10.06 -9.39
C ALA A 111 4.21 -9.73 -9.99
N ASN A 112 4.37 -8.56 -10.61
CA ASN A 112 5.53 -8.21 -11.41
C ASN A 112 6.21 -6.87 -11.02
N TYR A 113 5.99 -6.40 -9.79
CA TYR A 113 6.38 -5.06 -9.35
C TYR A 113 7.87 -4.75 -9.61
N GLN A 114 8.77 -5.70 -9.36
CA GLN A 114 10.21 -5.47 -9.54
C GLN A 114 10.59 -5.20 -10.99
N ASP A 115 9.97 -5.89 -11.95
CA ASP A 115 10.24 -5.69 -13.37
C ASP A 115 9.64 -4.37 -13.86
N LEU A 116 8.43 -4.02 -13.39
CA LEU A 116 7.81 -2.73 -13.67
C LEU A 116 8.62 -1.56 -13.10
N ALA A 117 9.19 -1.71 -11.91
CA ALA A 117 10.05 -0.71 -11.29
C ALA A 117 11.35 -0.52 -12.08
N ARG A 118 11.93 -1.60 -12.61
CA ARG A 118 13.11 -1.57 -13.48
C ARG A 118 12.85 -0.87 -14.81
N GLN A 119 11.64 -1.00 -15.35
CA GLN A 119 11.21 -0.33 -16.57
C GLN A 119 10.80 1.14 -16.34
N GLY A 120 10.79 1.62 -15.09
CA GLY A 120 10.36 2.98 -14.74
C GLY A 120 8.85 3.18 -14.77
N ILE A 121 8.07 2.10 -14.84
CA ILE A 121 6.60 2.12 -14.84
C ILE A 121 6.05 2.18 -13.43
N ALA A 122 6.56 1.32 -12.54
CA ALA A 122 6.17 1.35 -11.13
C ALA A 122 7.07 2.32 -10.36
N PRO A 123 6.49 3.16 -9.49
CA PRO A 123 7.26 4.11 -8.69
C PRO A 123 8.15 3.34 -7.70
N PRO A 124 9.29 3.92 -7.28
CA PRO A 124 9.97 3.41 -6.10
C PRO A 124 9.05 3.55 -4.88
N LEU A 125 8.96 2.47 -4.09
CA LEU A 125 8.16 2.50 -2.87
C LEU A 125 8.84 3.35 -1.80
N GLU A 126 8.16 4.42 -1.39
CA GLU A 126 8.55 5.20 -0.22
C GLU A 126 8.40 4.39 1.07
N GLU A 127 9.22 4.69 2.07
CA GLU A 127 9.15 3.99 3.36
C GLU A 127 7.77 4.10 4.04
N ALA A 128 7.05 5.21 3.81
CA ALA A 128 5.70 5.39 4.32
C ALA A 128 4.73 4.36 3.75
N THR A 129 4.83 4.09 2.45
CA THR A 129 4.05 3.08 1.72
C THR A 129 4.42 1.67 2.17
N ILE A 130 5.72 1.40 2.37
CA ILE A 130 6.22 0.12 2.90
C ILE A 130 5.61 -0.17 4.29
N ARG A 131 5.69 0.80 5.21
CA ARG A 131 5.06 0.68 6.54
C ARG A 131 3.55 0.49 6.45
N GLY A 132 2.90 1.12 5.47
CA GLY A 132 1.48 0.93 5.18
C GLY A 132 1.13 -0.51 4.78
N LEU A 133 1.92 -1.10 3.88
CA LEU A 133 1.78 -2.49 3.43
C LEU A 133 1.99 -3.48 4.60
N GLU A 134 3.02 -3.27 5.41
CA GLU A 134 3.31 -4.09 6.59
C GLU A 134 2.20 -4.01 7.64
N LYS A 135 1.67 -2.81 7.89
CA LYS A 135 0.56 -2.62 8.81
C LYS A 135 -0.72 -3.31 8.33
N ALA A 136 -1.02 -3.25 7.03
CA ALA A 136 -2.18 -3.93 6.46
C ALA A 136 -2.10 -5.45 6.64
N LEU A 137 -0.91 -6.02 6.46
CA LEU A 137 -0.64 -7.43 6.73
C LEU A 137 -0.83 -7.80 8.20
N LYS A 138 -0.32 -6.95 9.13
CA LYS A 138 -0.52 -7.18 10.56
C LYS A 138 -2.00 -7.12 10.94
N GLY A 139 -2.74 -6.11 10.43
CA GLY A 139 -4.18 -5.99 10.66
C GLY A 139 -4.98 -7.21 10.19
N ARG A 140 -4.55 -7.86 9.10
CA ARG A 140 -5.17 -9.11 8.63
C ARG A 140 -4.93 -10.29 9.57
N LEU A 141 -3.73 -10.40 10.16
CA LEU A 141 -3.38 -11.48 11.09
C LEU A 141 -4.14 -11.39 12.42
N GLU A 142 -4.52 -10.18 12.85
CA GLU A 142 -5.30 -9.96 14.07
C GLU A 142 -6.82 -10.11 13.84
N ALA A 143 -7.28 -10.13 12.58
CA ALA A 143 -8.68 -10.16 12.19
C ALA A 143 -9.17 -11.55 11.70
N GLY A 144 -8.30 -12.55 11.68
CA GLY A 144 -8.61 -13.94 11.31
C GLY A 144 -8.31 -14.89 12.45
#